data_AF-A0A651DQK9-F1
#
_entry.id   AF-A0A651DQK9-F1
#
_cell.length_a   1.000
_cell.length_b   1.000
_cell.length_c   1.000
_cell.angle_alpha   90.00
_cell.angle_beta   90.00
_cell.angle_gamma   90.00
#
_symmetry.space_group_name_H-M   'P 1'
#
loop_
_entity.id
_entity.type
_entity.pdbx_description
1 polymer ?
#
loop_
_entity_poly.entity_id
_entity_poly.type
_entity_poly.pdbx_seq_one_letter_code
_entity_poly.pdbx_strand_id
1 'polypeptide(L)'
;MMTESTAEQLLEARRARIQKHTGRPLRAPAVPEADTPLTEKQHEYLLEEAQELYWNDLEWENITEEERMEGGPVPELTFPGVLAFVRGLLLTEVPSDSPVGPSPRPQVVEAFLRFLSARIVELQAAAHGDVGEEGDRAALELRMTEGLLDRVLMTFHGIQTEDVGPLGDE
;
A
#
# COMPACT_ATOMS: atom_id res chain seq x y z
N MET A 1 -2.77 -22.21 -0.28
CA MET A 1 -4.24 -22.04 -0.33
C MET A 1 -4.82 -21.45 0.96
N MET A 2 -4.35 -21.80 2.18
CA MET A 2 -4.83 -21.13 3.41
C MET A 2 -4.37 -19.67 3.55
N THR A 3 -3.13 -19.34 3.16
CA THR A 3 -2.55 -17.99 3.29
C THR A 3 -3.21 -16.95 2.37
N GLU A 4 -3.53 -17.31 1.14
CA GLU A 4 -4.18 -16.43 0.15
C GLU A 4 -5.58 -15.99 0.61
N SER A 5 -6.35 -16.93 1.19
CA SER A 5 -7.65 -16.61 1.80
C SER A 5 -7.52 -15.67 3.00
N THR A 6 -6.44 -15.75 3.79
CA THR A 6 -6.20 -14.86 4.93
C THR A 6 -5.82 -13.45 4.48
N ALA A 7 -5.00 -13.33 3.44
CA ALA A 7 -4.60 -12.05 2.88
C ALA A 7 -5.80 -11.28 2.29
N GLU A 8 -6.66 -11.96 1.55
CA GLU A 8 -7.90 -11.35 1.03
C GLU A 8 -8.84 -10.93 2.16
N GLN A 9 -9.03 -11.77 3.18
CA GLN A 9 -9.84 -11.44 4.35
C GLN A 9 -9.28 -10.23 5.11
N LEU A 10 -7.96 -10.11 5.23
CA LEU A 10 -7.31 -8.96 5.83
C LEU A 10 -7.60 -7.68 5.03
N LEU A 11 -7.46 -7.73 3.71
CA LEU A 11 -7.72 -6.58 2.85
C LEU A 11 -9.19 -6.13 2.95
N GLU A 12 -10.13 -7.07 2.91
CA GLU A 12 -11.56 -6.76 3.05
C GLU A 12 -11.91 -6.23 4.45
N ALA A 13 -11.27 -6.74 5.51
CA ALA A 13 -11.43 -6.21 6.86
C ALA A 13 -10.90 -4.77 6.96
N ARG A 14 -9.74 -4.47 6.35
CA ARG A 14 -9.16 -3.12 6.28
C ARG A 14 -10.09 -2.17 5.52
N ARG A 15 -10.64 -2.58 4.37
CA ARG A 15 -11.67 -1.83 3.63
C ARG A 15 -12.89 -1.54 4.50
N ALA A 16 -13.45 -2.55 5.15
CA ALA A 16 -14.62 -2.40 6.01
C ALA A 16 -14.38 -1.40 7.16
N ARG A 17 -13.18 -1.41 7.75
CA ARG A 17 -12.79 -0.46 8.81
C ARG A 17 -12.72 0.97 8.29
N ILE A 18 -12.09 1.21 7.15
CA ILE A 18 -12.03 2.55 6.51
C ILE A 18 -13.45 3.03 6.15
N GLN A 19 -14.28 2.16 5.59
CA GLN A 19 -15.67 2.48 5.29
C GLN A 19 -16.46 2.88 6.54
N LYS A 20 -16.29 2.14 7.65
CA LYS A 20 -16.92 2.45 8.94
C LYS A 20 -16.48 3.83 9.47
N HIS A 21 -15.19 4.13 9.39
CA HIS A 21 -14.64 5.41 9.88
C HIS A 21 -15.08 6.60 9.02
N THR A 22 -15.06 6.45 7.69
CA THR A 22 -15.43 7.54 6.78
C THR A 22 -16.94 7.73 6.64
N GLY A 23 -17.75 6.76 7.06
CA GLY A 23 -19.22 6.83 6.97
C GLY A 23 -19.76 6.88 5.54
N ARG A 24 -18.93 6.60 4.53
CA ARG A 24 -19.30 6.62 3.10
C ARG A 24 -18.88 5.32 2.41
N PRO A 25 -19.62 4.87 1.37
CA PRO A 25 -19.17 3.74 0.55
C PRO A 25 -17.82 4.02 -0.09
N LEU A 26 -16.95 3.02 -0.09
CA LEU A 26 -15.67 3.08 -0.81
C LEU A 26 -15.92 3.07 -2.31
N ARG A 27 -15.22 3.94 -3.04
CA ARG A 27 -15.32 4.05 -4.50
C ARG A 27 -14.07 3.47 -5.14
N ALA A 28 -14.23 2.61 -6.13
CA ALA A 28 -13.11 2.22 -6.98
C ALA A 28 -12.74 3.38 -7.93
N PRO A 29 -11.46 3.58 -8.25
CA PRO A 29 -11.04 4.53 -9.28
C PRO A 29 -11.71 4.21 -10.63
N ALA A 30 -12.17 5.25 -11.33
CA ALA A 30 -12.67 5.09 -12.68
C ALA A 30 -11.51 4.75 -13.63
N VAL A 31 -11.69 3.74 -14.47
CA VAL A 31 -10.82 3.48 -15.62
C VAL A 31 -11.48 4.16 -16.83
N PRO A 32 -10.84 5.15 -17.46
CA PRO A 32 -11.35 5.71 -18.70
C PRO A 32 -11.51 4.59 -19.74
N GLU A 33 -12.65 4.56 -20.45
CA GLU A 33 -12.94 3.55 -21.48
C GLU A 33 -11.96 3.59 -22.68
N ALA A 34 -11.08 4.58 -22.74
CA ALA A 34 -10.42 5.02 -23.97
C ALA A 34 -8.95 4.61 -24.14
N ASP A 35 -8.33 3.89 -23.21
CA ASP A 35 -6.91 3.50 -23.34
C ASP A 35 -6.72 1.99 -23.46
N THR A 36 -5.85 1.62 -24.39
CA THR A 36 -5.43 0.24 -24.69
C THR A 36 -5.39 -0.63 -23.43
N PRO A 37 -6.07 -1.80 -23.44
CA PRO A 37 -6.06 -2.73 -22.32
C PRO A 37 -4.62 -2.99 -21.89
N LEU A 38 -4.37 -2.90 -20.58
CA LEU A 38 -3.05 -3.21 -20.04
C LEU A 38 -2.75 -4.67 -20.36
N THR A 39 -1.66 -4.93 -21.07
CA THR A 39 -1.23 -6.31 -21.32
C THR A 39 -0.76 -6.95 -20.02
N GLU A 40 -0.85 -8.27 -19.92
CA GLU A 40 -0.36 -9.02 -18.74
C GLU A 40 1.09 -8.68 -18.42
N LYS A 41 1.97 -8.63 -19.42
CA LYS A 41 3.37 -8.23 -19.25
C LYS A 41 3.56 -6.81 -18.70
N GLN A 42 2.74 -5.85 -19.13
CA GLN A 42 2.80 -4.50 -18.59
C GLN A 42 2.27 -4.44 -17.16
N HIS A 43 1.24 -5.24 -16.85
CA HIS A 43 0.71 -5.37 -15.51
C HIS A 43 1.76 -5.95 -14.54
N GLU A 44 2.39 -7.06 -14.93
CA GLU A 44 3.48 -7.70 -14.18
C GLU A 44 4.63 -6.71 -13.95
N TYR A 45 5.11 -6.06 -15.02
CA TYR A 45 6.19 -5.09 -14.92
C TYR A 45 5.88 -3.95 -13.93
N LEU A 46 4.70 -3.33 -14.03
CA LEU A 46 4.34 -2.23 -13.12
C LEU A 46 4.14 -2.70 -11.67
N LEU A 47 3.70 -3.95 -11.48
CA LEU A 47 3.58 -4.56 -10.16
C LEU A 47 4.96 -4.87 -9.56
N GLU A 48 5.87 -5.41 -10.36
CA GLU A 48 7.27 -5.65 -9.97
C GLU A 48 7.94 -4.34 -9.55
N GLU A 49 7.79 -3.27 -10.32
CA GLU A 49 8.34 -1.94 -9.96
C GLU A 49 7.78 -1.43 -8.62
N ALA A 50 6.49 -1.62 -8.33
CA ALA A 50 5.91 -1.26 -7.03
C ALA A 50 6.49 -2.09 -5.88
N GLN A 51 6.74 -3.38 -6.11
CA GLN A 51 7.35 -4.28 -5.13
C GLN A 51 8.82 -3.94 -4.90
N GLU A 52 9.58 -3.65 -5.96
CA GLU A 52 10.98 -3.23 -5.86
C GLU A 52 11.11 -1.93 -5.06
N LEU A 53 10.26 -0.93 -5.33
CA LEU A 53 10.21 0.30 -4.52
C LEU A 53 9.96 0.00 -3.04
N TYR A 54 9.00 -0.88 -2.75
CA TYR A 54 8.71 -1.29 -1.37
C TYR A 54 9.92 -1.94 -0.69
N TRP A 55 10.61 -2.87 -1.36
CA TRP A 55 11.78 -3.54 -0.78
C TRP A 55 12.95 -2.59 -0.61
N ASN A 56 13.18 -1.69 -1.56
CA ASN A 56 14.26 -0.70 -1.50
C ASN A 56 14.04 0.28 -0.33
N ASP A 57 12.82 0.79 -0.17
CA ASP A 57 12.46 1.70 0.92
C ASP A 57 12.62 0.98 2.28
N LEU A 58 12.20 -0.29 2.39
CA LEU A 58 12.36 -1.09 3.61
C LEU A 58 13.82 -1.41 3.94
N GLU A 59 14.65 -1.73 2.93
CA GLU A 59 16.08 -1.95 3.11
C GLU A 59 16.77 -0.68 3.62
N TRP A 60 16.40 0.48 3.06
CA TRP A 60 16.94 1.77 3.49
C TRP A 60 16.64 2.05 4.97
N GLU A 61 15.41 1.82 5.41
CA GLU A 61 14.98 2.00 6.81
C GLU A 61 15.67 1.03 7.77
N ASN A 62 15.87 -0.22 7.34
CA ASN A 62 16.63 -1.20 8.10
C ASN A 62 18.11 -0.79 8.26
N ILE A 63 18.66 0.00 7.34
CA ILE A 63 20.04 0.52 7.41
C ILE A 63 20.13 1.75 8.31
N THR A 64 19.13 2.64 8.29
CA THR A 64 19.17 3.93 9.00
C THR A 64 18.64 3.86 10.43
N GLU A 65 17.77 2.89 10.74
CA GLU A 65 17.09 2.72 12.04
C GLU A 65 16.36 4.00 12.54
N GLU A 66 16.06 4.96 11.65
CA GLU A 66 15.58 6.29 12.03
C GLU A 66 14.23 6.24 12.77
N GLU A 67 13.38 5.26 12.45
CA GLU A 67 12.07 5.05 13.08
C GLU A 67 12.13 4.39 14.48
N ARG A 68 13.34 4.07 14.98
CA ARG A 68 13.56 3.72 16.40
C ARG A 68 13.66 4.96 17.30
N MET A 69 13.70 6.17 16.72
CA MET A 69 13.70 7.43 17.46
C MET A 69 12.26 7.87 17.84
N GLU A 70 12.12 8.73 18.85
CA GLU A 70 10.83 9.10 19.46
C GLU A 70 9.78 9.57 18.43
N GLY A 71 8.75 8.74 18.19
CA GLY A 71 7.65 9.05 17.26
C GLY A 71 7.03 7.81 16.61
N GLY A 72 7.81 6.75 16.41
CA GLY A 72 7.39 5.54 15.70
C GLY A 72 7.27 5.73 14.18
N PRO A 73 7.20 4.63 13.41
CA PRO A 73 7.23 4.65 11.95
C PRO A 73 6.18 5.58 11.33
N VAL A 74 6.62 6.57 10.54
CA VAL A 74 5.73 7.42 9.74
C VAL A 74 5.75 6.95 8.29
N PRO A 75 4.70 6.26 7.79
CA PRO A 75 4.73 5.64 6.46
C PRO A 75 5.04 6.60 5.31
N GLU A 76 4.66 7.89 5.42
CA GLU A 76 5.00 8.91 4.43
C GLU A 76 6.49 9.23 4.33
N LEU A 77 7.24 9.02 5.42
CA LEU A 77 8.69 9.19 5.47
C LEU A 77 9.41 7.89 5.07
N THR A 78 8.83 6.75 5.44
CA THR A 78 9.35 5.41 5.15
C THR A 78 9.22 5.02 3.67
N PHE A 79 8.09 5.32 3.01
CA PHE A 79 7.80 4.84 1.64
C PHE A 79 7.49 5.94 0.62
N PRO A 80 8.33 6.98 0.48
CA PRO A 80 8.03 8.12 -0.39
C PRO A 80 7.95 7.70 -1.87
N GLY A 81 8.79 6.75 -2.30
CA GLY A 81 8.84 6.25 -3.66
C GLY A 81 7.56 5.48 -4.03
N VAL A 82 7.16 4.54 -3.19
CA VAL A 82 5.91 3.77 -3.37
C VAL A 82 4.70 4.70 -3.44
N LEU A 83 4.57 5.65 -2.51
CA LEU A 83 3.43 6.56 -2.45
C LEU A 83 3.37 7.50 -3.67
N ALA A 84 4.51 7.96 -4.17
CA ALA A 84 4.57 8.72 -5.42
C ALA A 84 4.14 7.87 -6.63
N PHE A 85 4.63 6.63 -6.73
CA PHE A 85 4.30 5.71 -7.79
C PHE A 85 2.80 5.37 -7.83
N VAL A 86 2.22 5.01 -6.67
CA VAL A 86 0.77 4.74 -6.53
C VAL A 86 -0.07 5.94 -6.96
N ARG A 87 0.30 7.17 -6.56
CA ARG A 87 -0.40 8.38 -7.01
C ARG A 87 -0.33 8.56 -8.52
N GLY A 88 0.81 8.29 -9.14
CA GLY A 88 0.97 8.31 -10.60
C GLY A 88 0.08 7.30 -11.31
N LEU A 89 -0.04 6.08 -10.76
CA LEU A 89 -0.93 5.04 -11.29
C LEU A 89 -2.42 5.36 -11.15
N LEU A 90 -2.79 6.31 -10.30
CA LEU A 90 -4.18 6.72 -10.09
C LEU A 90 -4.49 8.09 -10.68
N LEU A 91 -3.55 8.69 -11.42
CA LEU A 91 -3.68 10.04 -11.93
C LEU A 91 -4.71 10.10 -13.06
N THR A 92 -5.80 10.86 -12.84
CA THR A 92 -6.88 11.04 -13.81
C THR A 92 -6.78 12.34 -14.60
N GLU A 93 -5.90 13.25 -14.20
CA GLU A 93 -5.71 14.56 -14.82
C GLU A 93 -4.22 14.87 -14.96
N VAL A 94 -3.82 15.41 -16.10
CA VAL A 94 -2.46 15.91 -16.36
C VAL A 94 -2.54 17.36 -16.84
N PRO A 95 -1.47 18.15 -16.69
CA PRO A 95 -1.39 19.49 -17.28
C PRO A 95 -1.74 19.47 -18.77
N SER A 96 -2.39 20.54 -19.26
CA SER A 96 -2.87 20.64 -20.64
C SER A 96 -1.77 20.61 -21.71
N ASP A 97 -0.53 20.87 -21.30
CA ASP A 97 0.68 20.83 -22.13
C ASP A 97 1.42 19.47 -22.04
N SER A 98 0.89 18.50 -21.29
CA SER A 98 1.47 17.16 -21.23
C SER A 98 1.41 16.47 -22.61
N PRO A 99 2.52 15.92 -23.10
CA PRO A 99 2.56 15.23 -24.39
C PRO A 99 1.79 13.90 -24.37
N VAL A 100 1.44 13.40 -23.19
CA VAL A 100 0.69 12.16 -22.96
C VAL A 100 -0.45 12.46 -21.99
N GLY A 101 -1.65 11.94 -22.29
CA GLY A 101 -2.81 12.06 -21.40
C GLY A 101 -2.66 11.26 -20.09
N PRO A 102 -3.61 11.39 -19.16
CA PRO A 102 -3.66 10.56 -17.98
C PRO A 102 -3.92 9.10 -18.39
N SER A 103 -3.16 8.16 -17.84
CA SER A 103 -3.31 6.73 -18.14
C SER A 103 -3.37 5.92 -16.85
N PRO A 104 -4.45 6.05 -16.06
CA PRO A 104 -4.57 5.42 -14.75
C PRO A 104 -4.62 3.89 -14.88
N ARG A 105 -3.94 3.20 -13.96
CA ARG A 105 -3.81 1.73 -13.88
C ARG A 105 -4.23 1.22 -12.49
N PRO A 106 -5.48 1.45 -12.04
CA PRO A 106 -5.92 1.02 -10.71
C PRO A 106 -5.82 -0.49 -10.49
N GLN A 107 -5.89 -1.30 -11.55
CA GLN A 107 -5.68 -2.75 -11.47
C GLN A 107 -4.30 -3.13 -10.91
N VAL A 108 -3.25 -2.34 -11.20
CA VAL A 108 -1.91 -2.57 -10.66
C VAL A 108 -1.87 -2.24 -9.17
N VAL A 109 -2.50 -1.12 -8.77
CA VAL A 109 -2.59 -0.72 -7.36
C VAL A 109 -3.39 -1.74 -6.54
N GLU A 110 -4.47 -2.28 -7.11
CA GLU A 110 -5.24 -3.36 -6.49
C GLU A 110 -4.40 -4.65 -6.32
N ALA A 111 -3.59 -5.03 -7.32
CA ALA A 111 -2.66 -6.15 -7.20
C ALA A 111 -1.59 -5.89 -6.13
N PHE A 112 -1.10 -4.66 -6.03
CA PHE A 112 -0.13 -4.25 -5.01
C PHE A 112 -0.74 -4.27 -3.59
N LEU A 113 -2.00 -3.87 -3.41
CA LEU A 113 -2.72 -4.01 -2.14
C LEU A 113 -2.81 -5.47 -1.69
N ARG A 114 -3.01 -6.41 -2.63
CA ARG A 114 -2.98 -7.85 -2.32
C ARG A 114 -1.59 -8.31 -1.90
N PHE A 115 -0.54 -7.84 -2.58
CA PHE A 115 0.84 -8.09 -2.20
C PHE A 115 1.13 -7.62 -0.76
N LEU A 116 0.79 -6.37 -0.42
CA LEU A 116 0.98 -5.83 0.94
C LEU A 116 0.21 -6.64 1.99
N SER A 117 -1.02 -7.05 1.67
CA SER A 117 -1.86 -7.86 2.57
C SER A 117 -1.23 -9.24 2.83
N ALA A 118 -0.69 -9.88 1.78
CA ALA A 118 0.04 -11.13 1.92
C ALA A 118 1.30 -10.96 2.77
N ARG A 119 2.05 -9.88 2.53
CA ARG A 119 3.26 -9.56 3.30
C ARG A 119 2.97 -9.34 4.78
N ILE A 120 1.86 -8.68 5.12
CA ILE A 120 1.42 -8.50 6.52
C ILE A 120 1.16 -9.85 7.18
N VAL A 121 0.50 -10.79 6.50
CA VAL A 121 0.25 -12.14 7.05
C VAL A 121 1.55 -12.89 7.33
N GLU A 122 2.54 -12.78 6.43
CA GLU A 122 3.87 -13.36 6.64
C GLU A 122 4.60 -12.74 7.83
N LEU A 123 4.59 -11.40 7.92
CA LEU A 123 5.23 -10.65 8.99
C LEU A 123 4.56 -10.90 10.34
N GLN A 124 3.23 -11.04 10.38
CA GLN A 124 2.51 -11.48 11.58
C GLN A 124 3.01 -12.86 12.01
N ALA A 125 3.11 -13.84 11.11
CA ALA A 125 3.59 -15.17 11.47
C ALA A 125 5.03 -15.13 12.03
N ALA A 126 5.93 -14.36 11.41
CA ALA A 126 7.31 -14.20 11.85
C ALA A 126 7.41 -13.51 13.23
N ALA A 127 6.69 -12.39 13.42
CA ALA A 127 6.69 -11.65 14.68
C ALA A 127 6.13 -12.46 15.86
N HIS A 128 5.24 -13.43 15.62
CA HIS A 128 4.73 -14.34 16.65
C HIS A 128 5.61 -15.58 16.87
N GLY A 129 6.36 -16.01 15.83
CA GLY A 129 7.14 -17.24 15.84
C GLY A 129 8.58 -17.07 16.29
N ASP A 130 9.19 -15.92 15.99
CA ASP A 130 10.59 -15.63 16.26
C ASP A 130 10.74 -14.80 17.55
N VAL A 131 11.79 -15.09 18.33
CA VAL A 131 12.07 -14.40 19.61
C VAL A 131 13.40 -13.67 19.51
N GLY A 132 13.47 -12.46 20.07
CA GLY A 132 14.67 -11.63 20.04
C GLY A 132 14.70 -10.70 18.81
N GLU A 133 15.89 -10.35 18.34
CA GLU A 133 16.10 -9.32 17.31
C GLU A 133 15.34 -9.59 16.00
N GLU A 134 15.16 -10.86 15.63
CA GLU A 134 14.42 -11.25 14.43
C GLU A 134 12.91 -10.98 14.57
N GLY A 135 12.33 -11.31 15.73
CA GLY A 135 10.94 -11.02 16.05
C GLY A 135 10.67 -9.52 16.19
N ASP A 136 11.58 -8.78 16.83
CA ASP A 136 11.49 -7.32 16.97
C ASP A 136 11.56 -6.61 15.61
N ARG A 137 12.43 -7.08 14.71
CA ARG A 137 12.53 -6.59 13.33
C ARG A 137 11.26 -6.91 12.55
N ALA A 138 10.75 -8.15 12.61
CA ALA A 138 9.50 -8.51 11.96
C ALA A 138 8.31 -7.66 12.46
N ALA A 139 8.27 -7.34 13.76
CA ALA A 139 7.25 -6.48 14.33
C ALA A 139 7.37 -5.02 13.86
N LEU A 140 8.58 -4.52 13.63
CA LEU A 140 8.80 -3.18 13.06
C LEU A 140 8.36 -3.12 11.59
N GLU A 141 8.83 -4.07 10.77
CA GLU A 141 8.42 -4.19 9.37
C GLU A 141 6.90 -4.32 9.26
N LEU A 142 6.27 -5.12 10.14
CA LEU A 142 4.82 -5.27 10.19
C LEU A 142 4.10 -3.93 10.33
N ARG A 143 4.50 -3.10 11.32
CA ARG A 143 3.88 -1.78 11.54
C ARG A 143 4.05 -0.86 10.33
N MET A 144 5.23 -0.86 9.72
CA MET A 144 5.52 -0.08 8.51
C MET A 144 4.63 -0.52 7.35
N THR A 145 4.54 -1.82 7.07
CA THR A 145 3.72 -2.37 5.98
C THR A 145 2.22 -2.15 6.23
N GLU A 146 1.74 -2.26 7.46
CA GLU A 146 0.34 -1.97 7.82
C GLU A 146 -0.01 -0.49 7.58
N GLY A 147 0.87 0.42 8.00
CA GLY A 147 0.70 1.85 7.73
C GLY A 147 0.71 2.18 6.23
N LEU A 148 1.62 1.55 5.47
CA LEU A 148 1.65 1.68 4.01
C LEU A 148 0.37 1.17 3.36
N LEU A 149 -0.12 -0.02 3.75
CA LEU A 149 -1.36 -0.59 3.23
C LEU A 149 -2.52 0.38 3.42
N ASP A 150 -2.70 0.91 4.64
CA ASP A 150 -3.79 1.84 4.93
C ASP A 150 -3.67 3.12 4.10
N ARG A 151 -2.44 3.63 3.89
CA ARG A 151 -2.21 4.82 3.05
C ARG A 151 -2.50 4.59 1.57
N VAL A 152 -2.06 3.47 1.02
CA VAL A 152 -2.35 3.07 -0.37
C VAL A 152 -3.86 2.86 -0.53
N LEU A 153 -4.52 2.22 0.43
CA LEU A 153 -5.96 1.94 0.39
C LEU A 153 -6.80 3.22 0.45
N MET A 154 -6.42 4.18 1.31
CA MET A 154 -7.04 5.51 1.32
C MET A 154 -6.85 6.24 -0.01
N THR A 155 -5.63 6.23 -0.56
CA THR A 155 -5.31 6.86 -1.85
C THR A 155 -6.14 6.23 -2.99
N PHE A 156 -6.22 4.91 -3.01
CA PHE A 156 -7.02 4.15 -3.98
C PHE A 156 -8.50 4.52 -3.94
N HIS A 157 -9.04 4.84 -2.76
CA HIS A 157 -10.43 5.23 -2.59
C HIS A 157 -10.67 6.74 -2.61
N GLY A 158 -9.65 7.55 -2.93
CA GLY A 158 -9.75 9.02 -2.93
C GLY A 158 -10.14 9.58 -1.56
N ILE A 159 -9.60 8.99 -0.50
CA ILE A 159 -9.77 9.39 0.89
C ILE A 159 -8.51 10.13 1.33
N GLN A 160 -8.67 11.34 1.90
CA GLN A 160 -7.57 12.07 2.49
C GLN A 160 -7.37 11.61 3.94
N THR A 161 -6.15 11.73 4.46
CA THR A 161 -5.83 11.37 5.86
C THR A 161 -6.68 12.14 6.87
N GLU A 162 -7.06 13.38 6.53
CA GLU A 162 -7.94 14.23 7.33
C GLU A 162 -9.37 13.68 7.47
N ASP A 163 -9.82 12.85 6.53
CA ASP A 163 -11.18 12.30 6.51
C ASP A 163 -11.38 11.12 7.48
N VAL A 164 -10.28 10.53 7.99
CA VAL A 164 -10.31 9.26 8.74
C VAL A 164 -9.76 9.39 10.16
N GLY A 165 -8.91 10.39 10.42
CA GLY A 165 -8.13 10.48 11.66
C GLY A 165 -7.06 9.38 11.76
N PRO A 166 -6.31 9.29 12.88
CA PRO A 166 -5.37 8.19 13.08
C PRO A 166 -6.16 6.87 13.10
N LEU A 167 -5.84 5.98 12.16
CA LEU A 167 -6.30 4.60 12.16
C LEU A 167 -5.50 3.86 13.25
N GLY A 168 -5.90 4.04 14.51
CA GLY A 168 -5.29 3.32 15.63
C GLY A 168 -5.65 1.82 15.58
N ASP A 169 -4.79 1.01 16.19
CA ASP A 169 -5.06 -0.39 16.47
C ASP A 169 -6.13 -0.49 17.57
N GLU A 170 -7.40 -0.74 17.18
CA GLU A 170 -8.43 -1.26 18.09
C GLU A 170 -8.32 -2.78 18.21
#